data_AF-A0A368XMW9-F1
#
_entry.id   AF-A0A368XMW9-F1
#
_cell.length_a   1.000
_cell.length_b   1.000
_cell.length_c   1.000
_cell.angle_alpha   90.00
_cell.angle_beta   90.00
_cell.angle_gamma   90.00
#
_symmetry.space_group_name_H-M   'P 1'
#
loop_
_entity.id
_entity.type
_entity.pdbx_description
1 polymer ?
#
loop_
_entity_poly.entity_id
_entity_poly.type
_entity_poly.pdbx_seq_one_letter_code
_entity_poly.pdbx_strand_id
1 'polypeptide(L)' 'MLDGMAAASSEKLNWKTSIVDLLKLLQLDSSLAARKDLAKELHYTGDTNDSAAMNIWLHRQVMNKVAANGGKVPADLKD' A
#
# COMPACT_ATOMS: atom_id res chain seq x y z
N MET A 1 9.34 12.18 -1.55
CA MET A 1 9.81 10.88 -2.07
C MET A 1 8.73 10.19 -2.89
N LEU A 2 7.53 9.92 -2.34
CA LEU A 2 6.42 9.32 -3.10
C LEU A 2 6.00 10.14 -4.34
N ASP A 3 5.90 11.46 -4.25
CA ASP A 3 5.62 12.30 -5.44
C ASP A 3 6.74 12.18 -6.50
N GLY A 4 7.99 11.97 -6.09
CA GLY A 4 9.13 11.76 -7.00
C GLY A 4 9.10 10.38 -7.67
N MET A 5 8.76 9.33 -6.92
CA MET A 5 8.51 8.00 -7.48
C MET A 5 7.32 8.04 -8.46
N ALA A 6 6.29 8.82 -8.14
CA ALA A 6 5.10 8.92 -8.97
C ALA A 6 5.39 9.71 -10.26
N ALA A 7 6.26 10.72 -10.19
CA ALA A 7 6.76 11.43 -11.36
C ALA A 7 7.67 10.56 -12.24
N ALA A 8 8.40 9.62 -11.64
CA ALA A 8 9.24 8.65 -12.35
C ALA A 8 8.45 7.44 -12.90
N SER A 9 7.25 7.21 -12.41
CA SER A 9 6.36 6.15 -12.90
C SER A 9 5.86 6.51 -14.30
N SER A 10 5.94 5.55 -15.22
CA SER A 10 5.35 5.70 -16.56
C SER A 10 3.82 5.64 -16.53
N GLU A 11 3.23 5.11 -15.45
CA GLU A 11 1.79 5.03 -15.24
C GLU A 11 1.29 6.19 -14.38
N LYS A 12 0.12 6.73 -14.73
CA LYS A 12 -0.60 7.70 -13.89
C LYS A 12 -1.30 6.97 -12.74
N LEU A 13 -0.58 6.84 -11.64
CA LEU A 13 -1.03 6.14 -10.43
C LEU A 13 -1.76 7.07 -9.47
N ASN A 14 -2.97 6.70 -9.02
CA ASN A 14 -3.73 7.42 -8.00
C ASN A 14 -3.34 6.96 -6.58
N TRP A 15 -2.04 6.87 -6.32
CA TRP A 15 -1.46 6.33 -5.08
C TRP A 15 -1.89 7.10 -3.81
N LYS A 16 -2.38 8.33 -3.94
CA LYS A 16 -2.86 9.15 -2.81
C LYS A 16 -4.17 8.62 -2.23
N THR A 17 -4.92 7.83 -2.98
CA THR A 17 -6.26 7.33 -2.57
C THR A 17 -6.42 5.83 -2.77
N SER A 18 -5.67 5.22 -3.69
CA SER A 18 -5.75 3.80 -4.00
C SER A 18 -4.58 3.03 -3.39
N ILE A 19 -4.89 2.04 -2.54
CA ILE A 19 -3.87 1.10 -2.05
C ILE A 19 -3.21 0.32 -3.20
N VAL A 20 -3.96 -0.02 -4.25
CA VAL A 20 -3.44 -0.78 -5.39
C VAL A 20 -2.36 0.03 -6.10
N ASP A 21 -2.65 1.30 -6.38
CA ASP A 21 -1.72 2.19 -7.06
C ASP A 21 -0.54 2.58 -6.14
N LEU A 22 -0.78 2.67 -4.83
CA LEU A 22 0.28 2.86 -3.86
C LEU A 22 1.25 1.67 -3.84
N LEU A 23 0.74 0.43 -3.80
CA LEU A 23 1.58 -0.77 -3.84
C LEU A 23 2.36 -0.85 -5.16
N LYS A 24 1.72 -0.58 -6.30
CA LYS A 24 2.42 -0.48 -7.59
C LYS A 24 3.53 0.57 -7.59
N LEU A 25 3.25 1.75 -7.04
CA LEU A 25 4.23 2.82 -6.93
C LEU A 25 5.46 2.39 -6.13
N LEU A 26 5.23 1.63 -5.05
CA LEU A 26 6.28 1.06 -4.20
C LEU A 26 6.94 -0.20 -4.79
N GLN A 27 6.54 -0.61 -6.01
CA GLN A 27 6.98 -1.84 -6.67
C GLN A 27 6.65 -3.12 -5.88
N LEU A 28 5.48 -3.14 -5.25
CA LEU A 28 4.95 -4.26 -4.47
C LEU A 28 3.79 -4.94 -5.21
N ASP A 29 3.50 -6.20 -4.86
CA ASP A 29 2.31 -6.87 -5.38
C ASP A 29 1.03 -6.17 -4.90
N SER A 30 0.20 -5.77 -5.86
CA SER A 30 -1.06 -5.06 -5.63
C SER A 30 -2.29 -5.97 -5.77
N SER A 31 -2.07 -7.28 -5.97
CA SER A 31 -3.11 -8.30 -6.06
C SER A 31 -4.02 -8.31 -4.84
N LEU A 32 -5.22 -8.87 -4.99
CA LEU A 32 -6.14 -9.02 -3.86
C LEU A 32 -5.56 -9.95 -2.78
N ALA A 33 -4.79 -10.97 -3.19
CA ALA A 33 -4.12 -11.90 -2.26
C ALA A 33 -3.09 -11.16 -1.40
N ALA A 34 -2.16 -10.44 -2.02
CA ALA A 34 -1.14 -9.66 -1.31
C ALA A 34 -1.76 -8.65 -0.33
N ARG A 35 -2.83 -7.96 -0.74
CA ARG A 35 -3.56 -7.05 0.17
C ARG A 35 -4.18 -7.76 1.37
N LYS A 36 -4.74 -8.96 1.17
CA LYS A 36 -5.30 -9.74 2.27
C LYS A 36 -4.22 -10.23 3.22
N ASP A 37 -3.07 -10.65 2.70
CA ASP A 37 -1.96 -11.12 3.52
C ASP A 37 -1.33 -9.97 4.30
N LEU A 38 -1.09 -8.82 3.65
CA LEU A 38 -0.70 -7.59 4.32
C LEU A 38 -1.72 -7.17 5.38
N ALA A 39 -3.02 -7.29 5.13
CA ALA A 39 -4.04 -6.98 6.13
C ALA A 39 -3.92 -7.90 7.36
N LYS A 40 -3.64 -9.20 7.17
CA LYS A 40 -3.43 -10.14 8.29
C LYS A 40 -2.18 -9.80 9.09
N GLU A 41 -1.07 -9.51 8.41
CA GLU A 41 0.21 -9.14 9.04
C GLU A 41 0.09 -7.87 9.88
N LEU A 42 -0.73 -6.93 9.41
CA LEU A 42 -1.01 -5.68 10.12
C LEU A 42 -2.15 -5.81 11.14
N HIS A 43 -2.61 -7.04 11.40
CA HIS A 43 -3.67 -7.35 12.35
C HIS A 43 -4.99 -6.61 12.07
N TYR A 44 -5.38 -6.51 10.80
CA TYR A 44 -6.69 -5.99 10.42
C TYR A 44 -7.81 -6.87 10.98
N THR A 45 -8.73 -6.27 11.74
CA THR A 45 -9.84 -6.97 12.41
C THR A 45 -11.18 -6.79 11.70
N GLY A 46 -11.22 -6.09 10.56
CA GLY A 46 -12.44 -5.87 9.79
C GLY A 46 -12.74 -6.99 8.79
N ASP A 47 -13.85 -6.88 8.08
CA ASP A 47 -14.20 -7.83 7.03
C ASP A 47 -13.25 -7.70 5.83
N THR A 48 -12.72 -8.84 5.38
CA THR A 48 -11.84 -8.94 4.20
C THR A 48 -12.61 -9.36 2.94
N ASN A 49 -13.90 -9.66 3.05
CA ASN A 49 -14.80 -9.87 1.92
C ASN A 49 -15.25 -8.53 1.34
N ASP A 50 -15.51 -7.52 2.20
CA ASP A 50 -15.64 -6.12 1.77
C ASP A 50 -14.26 -5.46 1.64
N SER A 51 -13.67 -5.62 0.46
CA SER A 51 -12.35 -5.08 0.16
C SER A 51 -12.28 -3.55 0.23
N ALA A 52 -13.39 -2.80 0.20
CA ALA A 52 -13.35 -1.34 0.20
C ALA A 52 -12.83 -0.78 1.53
N ALA A 53 -13.40 -1.22 2.65
CA ALA A 53 -12.96 -0.81 3.98
C ALA A 53 -11.52 -1.26 4.25
N MET A 54 -11.19 -2.51 3.89
CA MET A 54 -9.83 -3.05 3.99
C MET A 54 -8.83 -2.21 3.18
N ASN A 55 -9.16 -1.84 1.95
CA ASN A 55 -8.28 -1.05 1.08
C ASN A 55 -8.00 0.35 1.64
N ILE A 56 -9.02 1.02 2.18
CA ILE A 56 -8.86 2.35 2.80
C ILE A 56 -7.98 2.24 4.04
N TRP A 57 -8.20 1.20 4.86
CA TRP A 57 -7.40 0.97 6.05
C TRP A 57 -5.94 0.64 5.69
N LEU A 58 -5.71 -0.28 4.75
CA LEU A 58 -4.38 -0.66 4.26
C LEU A 58 -3.63 0.53 3.71
N HIS A 59 -4.30 1.37 2.90
CA HIS A 59 -3.70 2.59 2.35
C HIS A 59 -3.10 3.47 3.46
N ARG A 60 -3.85 3.70 4.54
CA ARG A 60 -3.38 4.47 5.69
C ARG A 60 -2.20 3.80 6.38
N GLN A 61 -2.24 2.48 6.59
CA GLN A 61 -1.16 1.77 7.26
C GLN A 61 0.14 1.79 6.46
N VAL A 62 0.06 1.55 5.15
CA VAL A 62 1.22 1.59 4.25
C VAL A 62 1.81 3.01 4.22
N MET A 63 0.97 4.04 4.09
CA MET A 63 1.43 5.44 4.14
C MET A 63 2.14 5.76 5.47
N ASN A 64 1.60 5.31 6.60
CA ASN A 64 2.22 5.50 7.91
C ASN A 64 3.57 4.80 8.02
N LYS A 65 3.68 3.55 7.56
CA LYS A 65 4.94 2.80 7.58
C LYS A 65 6.00 3.42 6.67
N VAL A 66 5.62 3.87 5.48
CA VAL A 66 6.51 4.58 4.56
C VAL A 66 6.99 5.89 5.19
N ALA A 67 6.10 6.66 5.81
CA ALA A 67 6.45 7.89 6.51
C ALA A 67 7.42 7.63 7.69
N ALA A 68 7.16 6.60 8.50
CA ALA A 68 8.03 6.21 9.62
C ALA A 68 9.44 5.78 9.18
N ASN A 69 9.57 5.22 7.98
CA ASN A 69 10.86 4.83 7.38
C ASN A 69 11.49 5.95 6.52
N GLY A 70 11.12 7.22 6.76
CA GLY A 70 11.71 8.37 6.05
C GLY A 70 11.35 8.41 4.56
N GLY A 71 10.21 7.86 4.17
CA GLY A 71 9.76 7.77 2.78
C GLY A 71 10.28 6.54 2.04
N LYS A 72 11.06 5.67 2.69
CA LYS A 72 11.54 4.41 2.10
C LYS A 72 10.52 3.31 2.30
N VAL A 73 10.47 2.38 1.35
CA VAL A 73 9.69 1.15 1.49
C VAL A 73 10.33 0.31 2.60
N PRO A 74 9.60 0.06 3.71
CA PRO A 74 10.04 -0.84 4.76
C PRO A 74 10.35 -2.23 4.20
N ALA A 75 11.31 -2.95 4.78
CA ALA A 75 11.63 -4.31 4.34
C ALA A 75 10.44 -5.26 4.54
N ASP A 76 9.67 -5.05 5.62
CA ASP A 76 8.44 -5.78 5.95
C ASP A 76 7.27 -5.51 5.01
N LEU A 77 7.40 -4.60 4.03
CA LEU A 77 6.43 -4.46 2.95
C LEU A 77 6.88 -5.14 1.65
N LYS A 78 8.13 -5.62 1.57
CA LYS A 78 8.73 -6.21 0.36
C LYS A 78 8.71 -7.74 0.33
N ASP A 79 8.24 -8.37 1.40
CA ASP A 79 8.12 -9.83 1.51
C ASP A 79 6.94 -10.38 0.68
#